data_AF-A0A2N5J7S2-F1
#
_entry.id   AF-A0A2N5J7S2-F1
#
_cell.length_a   1.000
_cell.length_b   1.000
_cell.length_c   1.000
_cell.angle_alpha   90.00
_cell.angle_beta   90.00
_cell.angle_gamma   90.00
#
_symmetry.space_group_name_H-M   'P 1'
#
loop_
_entity.id
_entity.type
_entity.pdbx_description
1 polymer ?
#
loop_
_entity_poly.entity_id
_entity_poly.type
_entity_poly.pdbx_seq_one_letter_code
_entity_poly.pdbx_strand_id
1 'polypeptide(L)'
;MTGSYGSESPNRERYRLSFTVGGLLAPQGRIIASFFVGNDGAGNGSVTGDGEDTTRIPNSAVGRSSAGREVGERVTRIRRRVIDENVLAIRTESANARIVSEVVKRLSALTEAEIRHLAEDDVPAADVQALMWVAMCRYYAVVGEFASEVLRDRYLMGAMTVSREDYDRFILSKSMWHSELEELSDSTARKLRSNLFKAMVEAGLLEKDSDTLLPSLLGRTVTDILKERPESFRFFPMR
;
A
#
# COMPACT_ATOMS: atom_id res chain seq x y z
N MET A 1 4.45 -18.05 4.11
CA MET A 1 5.64 -17.61 3.33
C MET A 1 5.12 -16.67 2.25
N THR A 2 5.50 -15.39 2.15
CA THR A 2 6.59 -14.61 2.74
C THR A 2 6.12 -13.15 2.77
N GLY A 3 5.94 -12.56 3.94
CA GLY A 3 5.81 -11.10 4.06
C GLY A 3 7.19 -10.47 3.85
N SER A 4 7.48 -10.05 2.62
CA SER A 4 8.62 -9.20 2.27
C SER A 4 8.07 -7.83 1.91
N TYR A 5 8.89 -6.78 2.05
CA TYR A 5 8.45 -5.38 1.92
C TYR A 5 7.48 -4.96 3.03
N GLY A 6 7.62 -5.39 4.30
CA GLY A 6 6.73 -4.93 5.38
C GLY A 6 5.23 -5.29 5.26
N SER A 7 4.82 -6.06 4.24
CA SER A 7 3.45 -6.53 4.04
C SER A 7 3.04 -7.55 5.10
N GLU A 8 1.80 -7.48 5.56
CA GLU A 8 1.24 -8.49 6.47
C GLU A 8 1.00 -9.81 5.76
N SER A 9 1.27 -10.92 6.45
CA SER A 9 0.87 -12.24 5.94
C SER A 9 -0.59 -12.49 6.36
N PRO A 10 -1.49 -12.86 5.44
CA PRO A 10 -2.92 -13.07 5.74
C PRO A 10 -3.21 -14.33 6.57
N ASN A 11 -2.19 -15.04 7.08
CA ASN A 11 -2.38 -16.31 7.78
C ASN A 11 -1.74 -16.26 9.17
N ARG A 12 -2.59 -16.27 10.21
CA ARG A 12 -2.29 -16.38 11.65
C ARG A 12 -1.62 -15.19 12.37
N GLU A 13 -1.43 -14.04 11.71
CA GLU A 13 -0.95 -12.83 12.38
C GLU A 13 -2.11 -11.85 12.66
N ARG A 14 -2.03 -11.16 13.81
CA ARG A 14 -2.98 -10.12 14.23
C ARG A 14 -3.02 -8.99 13.20
N TYR A 15 -4.19 -8.54 12.76
CA TYR A 15 -4.34 -7.43 11.81
C TYR A 15 -3.77 -6.12 12.36
N ARG A 16 -3.05 -5.37 11.52
CA ARG A 16 -2.75 -3.95 11.75
C ARG A 16 -4.00 -3.10 11.51
N LEU A 17 -4.55 -2.55 12.59
CA LEU A 17 -5.73 -1.69 12.56
C LEU A 17 -5.37 -0.20 12.70
N SER A 18 -4.25 0.23 12.10
CA SER A 18 -3.71 1.59 12.27
C SER A 18 -4.04 2.58 11.15
N PHE A 19 -4.83 2.20 10.14
CA PHE A 19 -5.19 3.06 8.99
C PHE A 19 -6.23 4.13 9.34
N THR A 20 -5.98 4.88 10.41
CA THR A 20 -6.88 5.92 10.94
C THR A 20 -6.55 7.32 10.40
N VAL A 21 -5.43 7.46 9.68
CA VAL A 21 -4.95 8.74 9.12
C VAL A 21 -5.26 8.84 7.63
N GLY A 22 -6.17 9.76 7.26
CA GLY A 22 -6.50 10.04 5.86
C GLY A 22 -7.20 8.88 5.13
N GLY A 23 -7.51 9.10 3.85
CA GLY A 23 -7.96 8.04 2.93
C GLY A 23 -6.75 7.34 2.32
N LEU A 24 -6.53 7.55 1.03
CA LEU A 24 -5.47 6.95 0.21
C LEU A 24 -4.12 7.65 0.36
N LEU A 25 -4.12 8.98 0.54
CA LEU A 25 -2.91 9.82 0.65
C LEU A 25 -2.02 9.79 -0.61
N ALA A 26 -2.62 9.73 -1.79
CA ALA A 26 -1.90 9.63 -3.07
C ALA A 26 -0.91 10.78 -3.33
N PRO A 27 -1.28 12.07 -3.19
CA PRO A 27 -0.34 13.17 -3.39
C PRO A 27 0.87 13.11 -2.44
N GLN A 28 0.63 12.75 -1.18
CA GLN A 28 1.69 12.64 -0.18
C GLN A 28 2.59 11.43 -0.44
N GLY A 29 2.01 10.31 -0.90
CA GLY A 29 2.73 9.13 -1.36
C GLY A 29 3.75 9.46 -2.44
N ARG A 30 3.32 10.17 -3.48
CA ARG A 30 4.19 10.65 -4.56
C ARG A 30 5.31 11.55 -4.04
N ILE A 31 4.99 12.58 -3.25
CA ILE A 31 6.01 13.52 -2.73
C ILE A 31 7.09 12.78 -1.92
N ILE A 32 6.68 11.85 -1.04
CA ILE A 32 7.63 11.09 -0.22
C ILE A 32 8.41 10.07 -1.07
N ALA A 33 7.80 9.48 -2.09
CA ALA A 33 8.51 8.62 -3.05
C ALA A 33 9.58 9.39 -3.83
N SER A 34 9.28 10.59 -4.34
CA SER A 34 10.26 11.46 -4.99
C SER A 34 11.40 11.85 -4.04
N PHE A 35 11.08 12.20 -2.79
CA PHE A 35 12.10 12.46 -1.77
C PHE A 35 12.98 11.23 -1.50
N PHE A 36 12.37 10.04 -1.39
CA PHE A 36 13.11 8.80 -1.18
C PHE A 36 14.09 8.54 -2.33
N VAL A 37 13.62 8.54 -3.58
CA VAL A 37 14.45 8.23 -4.76
C VAL A 37 15.57 9.25 -4.95
N GLY A 38 15.29 10.55 -4.76
CA GLY A 38 16.30 11.60 -4.86
C GLY A 38 17.41 11.50 -3.80
N ASN A 39 17.13 10.88 -2.65
CA ASN A 39 18.11 10.71 -1.56
C ASN A 39 18.76 9.32 -1.53
N ASP A 40 18.13 8.31 -2.13
CA ASP A 40 18.66 6.93 -2.20
C ASP A 40 19.89 6.85 -3.11
N GLY A 41 19.96 7.70 -4.15
CA GLY A 41 21.14 7.84 -5.02
C GLY A 41 22.36 8.52 -4.36
N ALA A 42 22.17 9.31 -3.30
CA ALA A 42 23.26 10.01 -2.61
C ALA A 42 24.03 9.12 -1.62
N GLY A 43 23.51 7.93 -1.30
CA GLY A 43 24.10 7.01 -0.31
C GLY A 43 24.98 5.89 -0.88
N ASN A 44 25.05 5.73 -2.21
CA ASN A 44 25.79 4.62 -2.86
C ASN A 44 27.08 5.06 -3.58
N GLY A 45 27.57 6.28 -3.34
CA GLY A 45 28.85 6.74 -3.86
C GLY A 45 30.04 6.34 -2.96
N SER A 46 30.59 5.14 -3.15
CA SER A 46 32.02 4.76 -3.03
C SER A 46 32.22 3.31 -2.57
N VAL A 47 32.17 2.35 -3.50
CA VAL A 47 33.05 1.18 -3.44
C VAL A 47 33.59 0.92 -4.84
N THR A 48 34.73 1.54 -5.15
CA THR A 48 35.66 1.00 -6.14
C THR A 48 36.41 -0.14 -5.47
N GLY A 49 36.19 -1.37 -5.92
CA GLY A 49 36.90 -2.55 -5.47
C GLY A 49 36.86 -3.62 -6.54
N ASP A 50 37.93 -3.69 -7.31
CA ASP A 50 38.23 -4.75 -8.28
C ASP A 50 38.29 -6.13 -7.60
N GLY A 51 37.94 -7.18 -8.34
CA GLY A 51 38.22 -8.57 -7.96
C GLY A 51 37.21 -9.59 -8.50
N GLU A 52 37.59 -10.28 -9.57
CA GLU A 52 36.91 -11.44 -10.14
C GLU A 52 36.80 -12.62 -9.15
N ASP A 53 35.73 -13.42 -9.26
CA ASP A 53 35.79 -14.81 -9.75
C ASP A 53 34.66 -15.73 -9.17
N THR A 54 34.10 -16.53 -10.08
CA THR A 54 33.32 -17.78 -9.98
C THR A 54 32.45 -18.09 -8.75
N THR A 55 31.13 -18.25 -9.00
CA THR A 55 30.46 -19.56 -9.22
C THR A 55 28.94 -19.33 -9.07
N ARG A 56 28.21 -19.29 -10.19
CA ARG A 56 26.75 -19.09 -10.21
C ARG A 56 26.01 -20.39 -9.85
N ILE A 57 25.29 -20.37 -8.73
CA ILE A 57 24.09 -21.19 -8.52
C ILE A 57 22.92 -20.20 -8.40
N PRO A 58 21.88 -20.24 -9.27
CA PRO A 58 20.79 -19.27 -9.20
C PRO A 58 19.80 -19.69 -8.13
N ASN A 59 20.00 -19.24 -6.89
CA ASN A 59 19.00 -19.37 -5.82
C ASN A 59 18.05 -18.16 -5.85
N SER A 60 17.17 -18.12 -6.86
CA SER A 60 16.38 -16.91 -7.18
C SER A 60 15.25 -16.56 -6.19
N ALA A 61 14.86 -17.47 -5.30
CA ALA A 61 13.76 -17.23 -4.36
C ALA A 61 14.19 -16.52 -3.06
N VAL A 62 15.38 -16.84 -2.54
CA VAL A 62 15.88 -16.28 -1.26
C VAL A 62 16.30 -14.81 -1.42
N GLY A 63 16.86 -14.44 -2.59
CA GLY A 63 17.33 -13.07 -2.86
C GLY A 63 16.22 -12.03 -3.05
N ARG A 64 15.02 -12.42 -3.48
CA ARG A 64 13.89 -11.48 -3.67
C ARG A 64 13.26 -11.04 -2.34
N SER A 65 13.16 -11.95 -1.38
CA SER A 65 12.65 -11.62 -0.03
C SER A 65 13.63 -10.76 0.78
N SER A 66 14.94 -10.89 0.55
CA SER A 66 15.93 -10.02 1.21
C SER A 66 15.91 -8.62 0.61
N ALA A 67 15.97 -8.50 -0.72
CA ALA A 67 15.93 -7.21 -1.41
C ALA A 67 14.68 -6.39 -1.06
N GLY A 68 13.54 -7.06 -0.88
CA GLY A 68 12.32 -6.36 -0.51
C GLY A 68 12.23 -5.90 0.92
N ARG A 69 12.74 -6.70 1.85
CA ARG A 69 12.90 -6.28 3.23
C ARG A 69 13.83 -5.08 3.34
N GLU A 70 14.92 -5.08 2.57
CA GLU A 70 15.86 -3.96 2.50
C GLU A 70 15.19 -2.65 2.06
N VAL A 71 14.42 -2.66 0.96
CA VAL A 71 13.71 -1.47 0.46
C VAL A 71 12.75 -0.91 1.52
N GLY A 72 11.93 -1.75 2.15
CA GLY A 72 11.01 -1.32 3.20
C GLY A 72 11.72 -0.69 4.41
N GLU A 73 12.88 -1.25 4.80
CA GLU A 73 13.73 -0.69 5.84
C GLU A 73 14.35 0.66 5.41
N ARG A 74 14.81 0.81 4.15
CA ARG A 74 15.33 2.10 3.63
C ARG A 74 14.25 3.18 3.65
N VAL A 75 13.04 2.87 3.17
CA VAL A 75 11.89 3.79 3.16
C VAL A 75 11.51 4.20 4.58
N THR A 76 11.57 3.27 5.55
CA THR A 76 11.26 3.60 6.94
C THR A 76 12.28 4.53 7.57
N ARG A 77 13.57 4.42 7.19
CA ARG A 77 14.66 5.27 7.72
C ARG A 77 14.55 6.74 7.33
N ILE A 78 13.96 7.06 6.18
CA ILE A 78 13.81 8.47 5.76
C ILE A 78 12.74 9.23 6.55
N ARG A 79 11.87 8.54 7.31
CA ARG A 79 10.74 9.12 8.04
C ARG A 79 11.11 10.36 8.84
N ARG A 80 12.19 10.29 9.64
CA ARG A 80 12.59 11.39 10.52
C ARG A 80 12.99 12.62 9.69
N ARG A 81 13.79 12.42 8.65
CA ARG A 81 14.18 13.49 7.73
C ARG A 81 12.98 14.13 7.04
N VAL A 82 12.03 13.33 6.55
CA VAL A 82 10.80 13.84 5.91
C VAL A 82 9.98 14.74 6.85
N ILE A 83 9.94 14.39 8.15
CA ILE A 83 9.27 15.20 9.18
C ILE A 83 10.06 16.48 9.46
N ASP A 84 11.35 16.34 9.75
CA ASP A 84 12.24 17.44 10.14
C ASP A 84 12.39 18.49 9.03
N GLU A 85 12.44 18.04 7.76
CA GLU A 85 12.52 18.90 6.57
C GLU A 85 11.13 19.42 6.12
N ASN A 86 10.04 19.02 6.81
CA ASN A 86 8.65 19.36 6.48
C ASN A 86 8.32 19.22 4.98
N VAL A 87 8.70 18.09 4.38
CA VAL A 87 8.62 17.85 2.92
C VAL A 87 7.18 17.99 2.40
N LEU A 88 6.18 17.67 3.21
CA LEU A 88 4.76 17.80 2.84
C LEU A 88 4.21 19.22 2.99
N ALA A 89 5.01 20.17 3.48
CA ALA A 89 4.61 21.55 3.77
C ALA A 89 3.35 21.66 4.65
N ILE A 90 3.21 20.77 5.63
CA ILE A 90 2.05 20.74 6.53
C ILE A 90 2.31 21.68 7.70
N ARG A 91 1.32 22.53 8.01
CA ARG A 91 1.45 23.60 9.02
C ARG A 91 1.68 23.10 10.44
N THR A 92 1.06 21.99 10.82
CA THR A 92 1.16 21.48 12.18
C THR A 92 2.04 20.25 12.21
N GLU A 93 3.07 20.28 13.06
CA GLU A 93 4.04 19.19 13.20
C GLU A 93 3.36 17.86 13.56
N SER A 94 2.34 17.88 14.42
CA SER A 94 1.59 16.68 14.81
C SER A 94 0.74 16.10 13.67
N ALA A 95 0.24 16.92 12.74
CA ALA A 95 -0.43 16.41 11.55
C ALA A 95 0.59 15.90 10.52
N ASN A 96 1.70 16.63 10.34
CA ASN A 96 2.79 16.23 9.47
C ASN A 96 3.34 14.85 9.88
N ALA A 97 3.74 14.69 11.14
CA ALA A 97 4.28 13.44 11.67
C ALA A 97 3.32 12.25 11.50
N ARG A 98 2.01 12.47 11.69
CA ARG A 98 0.99 11.42 11.49
C ARG A 98 0.86 11.02 10.02
N ILE A 99 0.76 11.99 9.12
CA ILE A 99 0.62 11.72 7.67
C ILE A 99 1.88 11.08 7.12
N VAL A 100 3.06 11.61 7.44
CA VAL A 100 4.35 11.04 7.03
C VAL A 100 4.50 9.61 7.53
N SER A 101 4.18 9.35 8.81
CA SER A 101 4.25 7.99 9.37
C SER A 101 3.34 7.02 8.64
N GLU A 102 2.12 7.44 8.27
CA GLU A 102 1.18 6.59 7.54
C GLU A 102 1.64 6.32 6.11
N VAL A 103 2.14 7.35 5.41
CA VAL A 103 2.62 7.21 4.04
C VAL A 103 3.86 6.32 3.99
N VAL A 104 4.83 6.53 4.88
CA VAL A 104 6.05 5.71 4.95
C VAL A 104 5.73 4.24 5.21
N LYS A 105 4.76 3.95 6.08
CA LYS A 105 4.28 2.57 6.29
C LYS A 105 3.81 1.94 4.99
N ARG A 106 2.92 2.61 4.26
CA ARG A 106 2.37 2.13 2.99
C ARG A 106 3.45 1.96 1.92
N LEU A 107 4.31 2.97 1.74
CA LEU A 107 5.42 2.90 0.79
C LEU A 107 6.40 1.76 1.11
N SER A 108 6.56 1.38 2.39
CA SER A 108 7.40 0.23 2.72
C SER A 108 6.87 -1.10 2.19
N ALA A 109 5.58 -1.18 1.83
CA ALA A 109 4.87 -2.29 1.17
C ALA A 109 5.00 -2.36 -0.36
N LEU A 110 5.69 -1.39 -0.94
CA LEU A 110 5.96 -1.36 -2.37
C LEU A 110 7.36 -1.89 -2.69
N THR A 111 7.48 -2.42 -3.89
CA THR A 111 8.76 -2.77 -4.51
C THR A 111 9.51 -1.52 -4.93
N GLU A 112 10.80 -1.67 -5.19
CA GLU A 112 11.63 -0.56 -5.65
C GLU A 112 11.16 -0.02 -7.01
N ALA A 113 10.70 -0.88 -7.92
CA ALA A 113 10.16 -0.47 -9.21
C ALA A 113 8.87 0.36 -9.05
N GLU A 114 7.99 -0.05 -8.14
CA GLU A 114 6.76 0.69 -7.82
C GLU A 114 7.06 2.06 -7.21
N ILE A 115 8.02 2.15 -6.28
CA ILE A 115 8.42 3.42 -5.67
C ILE A 115 9.08 4.36 -6.69
N ARG A 116 9.92 3.83 -7.59
CA ARG A 116 10.51 4.63 -8.67
C ARG A 116 9.46 5.19 -9.61
N HIS A 117 8.46 4.39 -10.01
CA HIS A 117 7.34 4.85 -10.84
C HIS A 117 6.56 5.98 -10.16
N LEU A 118 6.29 5.84 -8.85
CA LEU A 118 5.65 6.90 -8.06
C LEU A 118 6.45 8.21 -8.02
N ALA A 119 7.77 8.14 -8.15
CA ALA A 119 8.68 9.27 -8.03
C ALA A 119 8.84 10.07 -9.34
N GLU A 120 8.38 9.55 -10.48
CA GLU A 120 8.53 10.19 -11.79
C GLU A 120 7.81 11.56 -11.86
N ASP A 121 8.37 12.49 -12.63
CA ASP A 121 7.87 13.87 -12.74
C ASP A 121 6.51 13.95 -13.46
N ASP A 122 6.22 13.02 -14.38
CA ASP A 122 5.00 13.00 -15.18
C ASP A 122 4.12 11.76 -14.92
N VAL A 123 4.25 11.14 -13.74
CA VAL A 123 3.42 9.97 -13.39
C VAL A 123 1.92 10.32 -13.41
N PRO A 124 1.08 9.56 -14.15
CA PRO A 124 -0.36 9.78 -14.18
C PRO A 124 -0.99 9.69 -12.79
N ALA A 125 -1.96 10.55 -12.49
CA ALA A 125 -2.66 10.54 -11.20
C ALA A 125 -3.31 9.17 -10.89
N ALA A 126 -3.87 8.51 -11.92
CA ALA A 126 -4.45 7.17 -11.81
C ALA A 126 -3.42 6.11 -11.40
N ASP A 127 -2.18 6.23 -11.87
CA ASP A 127 -1.10 5.30 -11.51
C ASP A 127 -0.69 5.49 -10.04
N VAL A 128 -0.58 6.75 -9.59
CA VAL A 128 -0.32 7.07 -8.18
C VAL A 128 -1.42 6.52 -7.28
N GLN A 129 -2.68 6.71 -7.68
CA GLN A 129 -3.85 6.20 -6.96
C GLN A 129 -3.83 4.67 -6.87
N ALA A 130 -3.60 3.99 -8.00
CA ALA A 130 -3.54 2.53 -8.06
C ALA A 130 -2.41 1.96 -7.19
N LEU A 131 -1.20 2.52 -7.28
CA LEU A 131 -0.07 2.04 -6.49
C LEU A 131 -0.24 2.33 -5.00
N MET A 132 -0.83 3.47 -4.63
CA MET A 132 -1.13 3.76 -3.22
C MET A 132 -2.26 2.89 -2.66
N TRP A 133 -3.20 2.45 -3.50
CA TRP A 133 -4.20 1.45 -3.14
C TRP A 133 -3.55 0.09 -2.89
N VAL A 134 -2.69 -0.35 -3.81
CA VAL A 134 -1.88 -1.58 -3.66
C VAL A 134 -1.04 -1.53 -2.38
N ALA A 135 -0.39 -0.40 -2.10
CA ALA A 135 0.40 -0.19 -0.89
C ALA A 135 -0.45 -0.37 0.38
N MET A 136 -1.67 0.19 0.39
CA MET A 136 -2.61 0.08 1.50
C MET A 136 -3.08 -1.38 1.68
N CYS A 137 -3.47 -2.06 0.61
CA CYS A 137 -3.91 -3.46 0.64
C CYS A 137 -2.80 -4.43 1.10
N ARG A 138 -1.55 -4.18 0.69
CA ARG A 138 -0.40 -5.01 1.10
C ARG A 138 0.03 -4.74 2.54
N TYR A 139 0.00 -3.48 2.98
CA TYR A 139 0.43 -3.13 4.33
C TYR A 139 -0.61 -3.51 5.41
N TYR A 140 -1.91 -3.46 5.06
CA TYR A 140 -3.02 -3.81 5.96
C TYR A 140 -3.77 -5.03 5.42
N ALA A 141 -3.51 -6.22 5.99
CA ALA A 141 -4.07 -7.46 5.47
C ALA A 141 -5.61 -7.44 5.43
N VAL A 142 -6.27 -6.86 6.45
CA VAL A 142 -7.73 -6.71 6.48
C VAL A 142 -8.28 -5.91 5.28
N VAL A 143 -7.52 -4.93 4.79
CA VAL A 143 -7.90 -4.12 3.63
C VAL A 143 -7.67 -4.90 2.33
N GLY A 144 -6.54 -5.62 2.22
CA GLY A 144 -6.27 -6.48 1.08
C GLY A 144 -7.27 -7.62 0.94
N GLU A 145 -7.65 -8.24 2.06
CA GLU A 145 -8.69 -9.27 2.10
C GLU A 145 -10.04 -8.71 1.71
N PHE A 146 -10.47 -7.56 2.27
CA PHE A 146 -11.71 -6.90 1.85
C PHE A 146 -11.73 -6.60 0.34
N ALA A 147 -10.61 -6.10 -0.20
CA ALA A 147 -10.49 -5.82 -1.62
C ALA A 147 -10.63 -7.10 -2.47
N SER A 148 -10.08 -8.22 -2.01
CA SER A 148 -10.11 -9.47 -2.77
C SER A 148 -11.40 -10.29 -2.60
N GLU A 149 -11.99 -10.31 -1.40
CA GLU A 149 -13.13 -11.17 -1.02
C GLU A 149 -14.49 -10.45 -1.12
N VAL A 150 -14.49 -9.12 -1.11
CA VAL A 150 -15.73 -8.33 -1.19
C VAL A 150 -15.72 -7.50 -2.45
N LEU A 151 -14.76 -6.58 -2.59
CA LEU A 151 -14.75 -5.62 -3.70
C LEU A 151 -14.65 -6.33 -5.07
N ARG A 152 -13.66 -7.20 -5.24
CA ARG A 152 -13.48 -7.94 -6.50
C ARG A 152 -14.56 -8.98 -6.73
N ASP A 153 -14.95 -9.74 -5.71
CA ASP A 153 -15.98 -10.77 -5.85
C ASP A 153 -17.34 -10.18 -6.26
N ARG A 154 -17.73 -9.04 -5.68
CA ARG A 154 -18.92 -8.27 -6.09
C ARG A 154 -18.89 -7.90 -7.57
N TYR A 155 -17.77 -7.35 -8.01
CA TYR A 155 -17.54 -6.99 -9.40
C TYR A 155 -17.70 -8.21 -10.33
N LEU A 156 -17.08 -9.34 -9.98
CA LEU A 156 -17.13 -10.58 -10.77
C LEU A 156 -18.54 -11.18 -10.82
N MET A 157 -19.32 -11.07 -9.73
CA MET A 157 -20.70 -11.52 -9.66
C MET A 157 -21.70 -10.58 -10.36
N GLY A 158 -21.25 -9.44 -10.87
CA GLY A 158 -22.13 -8.46 -11.50
C GLY A 158 -22.90 -7.57 -10.51
N ALA A 159 -22.60 -7.68 -9.21
CA ALA A 159 -23.17 -6.81 -8.18
C ALA A 159 -22.40 -5.49 -8.16
N MET A 160 -22.99 -4.45 -8.75
CA MET A 160 -22.29 -3.18 -9.03
C MET A 160 -22.16 -2.23 -7.84
N THR A 161 -22.46 -2.65 -6.61
CA THR A 161 -22.36 -1.78 -5.42
C THR A 161 -21.69 -2.49 -4.25
N VAL A 162 -20.91 -1.75 -3.47
CA VAL A 162 -20.31 -2.22 -2.20
C VAL A 162 -20.72 -1.28 -1.09
N SER A 163 -21.61 -1.74 -0.23
CA SER A 163 -22.19 -0.93 0.83
C SER A 163 -21.40 -1.03 2.13
N ARG A 164 -21.63 -0.08 3.05
CA ARG A 164 -21.09 -0.11 4.41
C ARG A 164 -21.50 -1.37 5.18
N GLU A 165 -22.68 -1.92 4.90
CA GLU A 165 -23.15 -3.16 5.52
C GLU A 165 -22.32 -4.36 5.06
N ASP A 166 -21.83 -4.36 3.82
CA ASP A 166 -20.95 -5.42 3.31
C ASP A 166 -19.60 -5.42 4.03
N TYR A 167 -19.09 -4.24 4.37
CA TYR A 167 -17.95 -4.10 5.27
C TYR A 167 -18.23 -4.63 6.68
N ASP A 168 -19.39 -4.29 7.26
CA ASP A 168 -19.74 -4.74 8.61
C ASP A 168 -19.87 -6.28 8.66
N ARG A 169 -20.50 -6.89 7.64
CA ARG A 169 -20.58 -8.36 7.51
C ARG A 169 -19.20 -8.99 7.32
N PHE A 170 -18.33 -8.38 6.53
CA PHE A 170 -16.94 -8.84 6.38
C PHE A 170 -16.18 -8.82 7.71
N ILE A 171 -16.20 -7.70 8.43
CA ILE A 171 -15.51 -7.59 9.73
C ILE A 171 -16.05 -8.58 10.74
N LEU A 172 -17.38 -8.76 10.81
CA LEU A 172 -18.01 -9.76 11.68
C LEU A 172 -17.56 -11.19 11.33
N SER A 173 -17.43 -11.51 10.04
CA SER A 173 -16.92 -12.82 9.62
C SER A 173 -15.46 -13.03 10.02
N LYS A 174 -14.62 -11.99 9.94
CA LYS A 174 -13.20 -12.08 10.32
C LYS A 174 -13.01 -12.12 11.83
N SER A 175 -13.88 -11.47 12.60
CA SER A 175 -13.75 -11.39 14.07
C SER A 175 -13.80 -12.76 14.74
N MET A 176 -14.49 -13.74 14.13
CA MET A 176 -14.52 -15.14 14.56
C MET A 176 -13.13 -15.77 14.74
N TRP A 177 -12.12 -15.27 14.03
CA TRP A 177 -10.74 -15.79 14.05
C TRP A 177 -9.70 -14.73 14.45
N HIS A 178 -10.13 -13.47 14.66
CA HIS A 178 -9.28 -12.31 14.89
C HIS A 178 -9.86 -11.47 16.04
N SER A 179 -9.48 -11.79 17.27
CA SER A 179 -10.04 -11.17 18.48
C SER A 179 -9.82 -9.66 18.54
N GLU A 180 -8.76 -9.16 17.92
CA GLU A 180 -8.50 -7.72 17.82
C GLU A 180 -9.60 -6.93 17.10
N LEU A 181 -10.42 -7.59 16.28
CA LEU A 181 -11.58 -6.97 15.64
C LEU A 181 -12.77 -6.86 16.60
N GLU A 182 -12.94 -7.81 17.53
CA GLU A 182 -13.97 -7.77 18.58
C GLU A 182 -13.64 -6.73 19.65
N GLU A 183 -12.35 -6.51 19.92
CA GLU A 183 -11.86 -5.53 20.88
C GLU A 183 -11.95 -4.06 20.39
N LEU A 184 -12.37 -3.83 19.13
CA LEU A 184 -12.49 -2.49 18.58
C LEU A 184 -13.59 -1.67 19.27
N SER A 185 -13.25 -0.46 19.71
CA SER A 185 -14.28 0.51 20.10
C SER A 185 -15.13 0.91 18.88
N ASP A 186 -16.41 1.24 19.11
CA ASP A 186 -17.32 1.75 18.06
C ASP A 186 -16.73 2.94 17.29
N SER A 187 -15.97 3.80 17.98
CA SER A 187 -15.35 4.97 17.38
C SER A 187 -14.23 4.59 16.41
N THR A 188 -13.42 3.59 16.78
CA THR A 188 -12.33 3.07 15.96
C THR A 188 -12.91 2.31 14.76
N ALA A 189 -13.88 1.43 14.98
CA ALA A 189 -14.54 0.66 13.92
C ALA A 189 -15.15 1.59 12.84
N ARG A 190 -15.90 2.62 13.27
CA ARG A 190 -16.45 3.65 12.37
C ARG A 190 -15.35 4.39 11.61
N LYS A 191 -14.24 4.70 12.27
CA LYS A 191 -13.11 5.42 11.66
C LYS A 191 -12.42 4.58 10.59
N LEU A 192 -12.14 3.32 10.86
CA LEU A 192 -11.53 2.38 9.89
C LEU A 192 -12.43 2.23 8.66
N ARG A 193 -13.74 1.99 8.87
CA ARG A 193 -14.72 1.91 7.79
C ARG A 193 -14.76 3.19 6.95
N SER A 194 -14.85 4.35 7.60
CA SER A 194 -14.88 5.65 6.92
C SER A 194 -13.63 5.88 6.06
N ASN A 195 -12.45 5.56 6.60
CA ASN A 195 -11.20 5.74 5.89
C ASN A 195 -11.03 4.75 4.72
N LEU A 196 -11.48 3.50 4.86
CA LEU A 196 -11.44 2.52 3.79
C LEU A 196 -12.32 2.96 2.60
N PHE A 197 -13.58 3.35 2.87
CA PHE A 197 -14.47 3.85 1.81
C PHE A 197 -13.93 5.10 1.15
N LYS A 198 -13.39 6.04 1.95
CA LYS A 198 -12.71 7.21 1.42
C LYS A 198 -11.53 6.84 0.52
N ALA A 199 -10.71 5.86 0.91
CA ALA A 199 -9.59 5.39 0.11
C ALA A 199 -10.04 4.75 -1.21
N MET A 200 -11.12 3.96 -1.21
CA MET A 200 -11.69 3.37 -2.43
C MET A 200 -12.21 4.43 -3.41
N VAL A 201 -12.88 5.48 -2.91
CA VAL A 201 -13.30 6.63 -3.72
C VAL A 201 -12.10 7.39 -4.27
N GLU A 202 -11.11 7.69 -3.43
CA GLU A 202 -9.88 8.38 -3.85
C GLU A 202 -9.05 7.56 -4.85
N ALA A 203 -9.17 6.23 -4.83
CA ALA A 203 -8.53 5.31 -5.75
C ALA A 203 -9.32 5.09 -7.05
N GLY A 204 -10.50 5.72 -7.20
CA GLY A 204 -11.34 5.56 -8.38
C GLY A 204 -12.02 4.19 -8.50
N LEU A 205 -12.19 3.48 -7.37
CA LEU A 205 -12.81 2.14 -7.32
C LEU A 205 -14.31 2.21 -7.04
N LEU A 206 -14.75 3.30 -6.40
CA LEU A 206 -16.15 3.59 -6.09
C LEU A 206 -16.53 5.00 -6.53
N GLU A 207 -17.75 5.13 -7.02
CA GLU A 207 -18.39 6.43 -7.16
C GLU A 207 -18.83 6.95 -5.78
N LYS A 208 -18.50 8.22 -5.50
CA LYS A 208 -18.60 8.83 -4.17
C LYS A 208 -20.02 8.82 -3.57
N ASP A 209 -21.04 9.02 -4.40
CA ASP A 209 -22.41 9.27 -3.93
C ASP A 209 -23.31 8.04 -4.00
N SER A 210 -22.95 7.05 -4.83
CA SER A 210 -23.76 5.87 -5.11
C SER A 210 -23.17 4.56 -4.57
N ASP A 211 -21.92 4.59 -4.08
CA ASP A 211 -21.14 3.40 -3.73
C ASP A 211 -21.07 2.37 -4.89
N THR A 212 -21.19 2.86 -6.14
CA THR A 212 -21.13 2.04 -7.35
C THR A 212 -19.69 1.68 -7.68
N LEU A 213 -19.44 0.40 -7.96
CA LEU A 213 -18.14 -0.11 -8.39
C LEU A 213 -17.77 0.42 -9.76
N LEU A 214 -16.56 0.95 -9.86
CA LEU A 214 -15.96 1.39 -11.10
C LEU A 214 -14.91 0.36 -11.55
N PRO A 215 -14.99 -0.18 -12.78
CA PRO A 215 -13.97 -1.07 -13.31
C PRO A 215 -12.59 -0.39 -13.28
N SER A 216 -11.56 -1.09 -12.83
CA SER A 216 -10.21 -0.55 -12.83
C SER A 216 -9.55 -0.70 -14.20
N LEU A 217 -9.07 0.41 -14.73
CA LEU A 217 -8.26 0.46 -15.96
C LEU A 217 -6.84 0.87 -15.59
N LEU A 218 -5.97 -0.13 -15.39
CA LEU A 218 -4.58 0.11 -15.07
C LEU A 218 -3.80 0.51 -16.33
N GLY A 219 -2.95 1.54 -16.22
CA GLY A 219 -2.01 1.90 -17.27
C GLY A 219 -1.05 0.74 -17.59
N ARG A 220 -0.47 0.74 -18.80
CA ARG A 220 0.48 -0.32 -19.21
C ARG A 220 1.65 -0.44 -18.25
N THR A 221 2.25 0.68 -17.88
CA THR A 221 3.41 0.71 -16.97
C THR A 221 3.07 0.10 -15.62
N VAL A 222 1.98 0.52 -14.97
CA VAL A 222 1.53 -0.09 -13.70
C VAL A 222 1.21 -1.57 -13.87
N THR A 223 0.54 -1.95 -14.96
CA THR A 223 0.24 -3.36 -15.23
C THR A 223 1.52 -4.18 -15.34
N ASP A 224 2.54 -3.69 -16.05
CA ASP A 224 3.80 -4.39 -16.23
C ASP A 224 4.59 -4.50 -14.93
N ILE A 225 4.63 -3.43 -14.12
CA ILE A 225 5.25 -3.45 -12.79
C ILE A 225 4.54 -4.46 -11.87
N LEU A 226 3.19 -4.47 -11.85
CA LEU A 226 2.41 -5.36 -10.99
C LEU A 226 2.49 -6.84 -11.41
N LYS A 227 2.97 -7.17 -12.62
CA LYS A 227 3.22 -8.58 -13.01
C LYS A 227 4.31 -9.24 -12.18
N GLU A 228 5.20 -8.46 -11.55
CA GLU A 228 6.17 -9.00 -10.58
C GLU A 228 5.49 -9.56 -9.32
N ARG A 229 4.29 -9.05 -9.01
CA ARG A 229 3.46 -9.41 -7.84
C ARG A 229 1.98 -9.50 -8.22
N PRO A 230 1.60 -10.52 -9.03
CA PRO A 230 0.30 -10.59 -9.68
C PRO A 230 -0.86 -10.78 -8.69
N GLU A 231 -0.60 -11.14 -7.43
CA GLU A 231 -1.62 -11.15 -6.38
C GLU A 231 -2.29 -9.77 -6.21
N SER A 232 -1.58 -8.69 -6.58
CA SER A 232 -2.05 -7.32 -6.44
C SER A 232 -3.19 -6.97 -7.39
N PHE A 233 -3.32 -7.69 -8.51
CA PHE A 233 -4.48 -7.54 -9.39
C PHE A 233 -5.79 -7.93 -8.70
N ARG A 234 -5.73 -8.78 -7.66
CA ARG A 234 -6.92 -9.17 -6.89
C ARG A 234 -7.49 -8.03 -6.05
N PHE A 235 -6.75 -6.94 -5.84
CA PHE A 235 -7.24 -5.79 -5.09
C PHE A 235 -8.13 -4.86 -5.91
N PHE A 236 -8.28 -5.12 -7.21
CA PHE A 236 -9.03 -4.27 -8.12
C PHE A 236 -10.31 -4.96 -8.62
N PRO A 237 -11.39 -4.20 -8.87
CA PRO A 237 -12.58 -4.65 -9.59
C PRO A 237 -12.24 -4.85 -11.08
N MET A 238 -11.53 -5.94 -11.37
CA MET A 238 -11.12 -6.35 -12.70
C MET A 238 -11.17 -7.88 -12.83
N ARG A 239 -11.32 -8.37 -14.07
CA ARG A 239 -11.35 -9.79 -14.39
C ARG A 239 -9.96 -10.40 -14.28
#